data_AF-A0A966KIA6-F1
#
_entry.id   AF-A0A966KIA6-F1
#
_cell.length_a   1.000
_cell.length_b   1.000
_cell.length_c   1.000
_cell.angle_alpha   90.00
_cell.angle_beta   90.00
_cell.angle_gamma   90.00
#
_symmetry.space_group_name_H-M   'P 1'
#
loop_
_entity.id
_entity.type
_entity.pdbx_description
1 polymer ?
#
loop_
_entity_poly.entity_id
_entity_poly.type
_entity_poly.pdbx_seq_one_letter_code
_entity_poly.pdbx_strand_id
1 'polypeptide(L)'
;SLRVLPFKSSLFAAFFETNVPRNLFIQPVTVIYHAPMGSNPWFYGWWGEMSFGAHLVHTLASAKQGWIELIFHKPRAIADQQNRKQLAKLLESDVRSGHVHHGKFDEFD
;
A
#
# COMPACT_ATOMS: atom_id res chain seq x y z
N SER A 1 14.46 -5.17 3.21
CA SER A 1 13.57 -4.28 3.99
C SER A 1 12.39 -3.84 3.11
N LEU A 2 11.18 -3.81 3.66
CA LEU A 2 10.03 -3.22 2.95
C LEU A 2 10.24 -1.69 2.83
N ARG A 3 10.15 -1.18 1.60
CA ARG A 3 10.35 0.25 1.31
C ARG A 3 9.07 0.85 0.75
N VAL A 4 8.43 1.72 1.54
CA VAL A 4 7.40 2.64 1.02
C VAL A 4 8.10 3.79 0.30
N LEU A 5 7.77 4.00 -0.97
CA LEU A 5 8.28 5.11 -1.78
C LEU A 5 7.53 6.41 -1.46
N PRO A 6 8.17 7.58 -1.65
CA PRO A 6 7.52 8.86 -1.41
C PRO A 6 6.26 9.03 -2.26
N PHE A 7 5.21 9.59 -1.66
CA PHE A 7 3.97 9.84 -2.38
C PHE A 7 4.12 11.05 -3.32
N LYS A 8 3.64 10.90 -4.56
CA LYS A 8 3.60 12.00 -5.53
C LYS A 8 2.49 12.97 -5.16
N SER A 9 2.85 14.11 -4.58
CA SER A 9 1.91 15.17 -4.16
C SER A 9 1.02 15.73 -5.28
N SER A 10 1.36 15.53 -6.56
CA SER A 10 0.51 15.93 -7.70
C SER A 10 -0.77 15.09 -7.80
N LEU A 11 -0.73 13.83 -7.37
CA LEU A 11 -1.90 12.94 -7.36
C LEU A 11 -2.97 13.39 -6.34
N PHE A 12 -2.58 14.23 -5.38
CA PHE A 12 -3.49 14.78 -4.37
C PHE A 12 -4.07 16.15 -4.75
N ALA A 13 -3.69 16.71 -5.90
CA ALA A 13 -4.12 18.06 -6.29
C ALA A 13 -5.64 18.17 -6.46
N ALA A 14 -6.27 17.12 -7.01
CA ALA A 14 -7.72 17.07 -7.25
C ALA A 14 -8.55 17.28 -5.97
N PHE A 15 -8.00 16.96 -4.79
CA PHE A 15 -8.70 17.13 -3.51
C PHE A 15 -8.70 18.58 -2.99
N PHE A 16 -7.93 19.48 -3.62
CA PHE A 16 -7.84 20.89 -3.24
C PHE A 16 -8.47 21.83 -4.27
N GLU A 17 -9.26 21.30 -5.22
CA GLU A 17 -10.00 22.12 -6.17
C GLU A 17 -11.21 22.80 -5.52
N THR A 18 -11.67 23.90 -6.12
CA THR A 18 -12.76 24.74 -5.56
C THR A 18 -14.11 24.04 -5.47
N ASN A 19 -14.33 22.99 -6.26
CA ASN A 19 -15.60 22.24 -6.32
C ASN A 19 -15.58 20.94 -5.49
N VAL A 20 -14.61 20.77 -4.58
CA VAL A 20 -14.52 19.58 -3.72
C VAL A 20 -15.39 19.76 -2.47
N PRO A 21 -16.19 18.75 -2.08
CA PRO A 21 -16.98 18.82 -0.84
C PRO A 21 -16.11 19.09 0.39
N ARG A 22 -16.55 20.01 1.26
CA ARG A 22 -15.82 20.34 2.50
C ARG A 22 -15.74 19.18 3.50
N ASN A 23 -16.65 18.21 3.43
CA ASN A 23 -16.69 17.03 4.28
C ASN A 23 -16.00 15.81 3.62
N LEU A 24 -14.87 16.05 2.95
CA LEU A 24 -14.12 14.99 2.29
C LEU A 24 -13.02 14.45 3.21
N PHE A 25 -12.92 13.13 3.26
CA PHE A 25 -11.88 12.41 3.99
C PHE A 25 -11.12 11.50 3.03
N ILE A 26 -9.83 11.34 3.31
CA ILE A 26 -9.02 10.26 2.73
C ILE A 26 -8.63 9.32 3.86
N GLN A 27 -8.94 8.04 3.69
CA GLN A 27 -8.49 6.99 4.59
C GLN A 27 -7.26 6.31 3.99
N PRO A 28 -6.07 6.45 4.60
CA PRO A 28 -4.92 5.65 4.21
C PRO A 28 -5.18 4.17 4.53
N VAL A 29 -4.78 3.29 3.63
CA VAL A 29 -4.85 1.83 3.83
C VAL A 29 -3.50 1.24 3.46
N THR A 30 -2.93 0.45 4.37
CA THR A 30 -1.74 -0.36 4.09
C THR A 30 -2.19 -1.75 3.66
N VAL A 31 -1.61 -2.26 2.57
CA VAL A 31 -1.83 -3.60 2.06
C VAL A 31 -0.54 -4.40 2.23
N ILE A 32 -0.61 -5.54 2.89
CA ILE A 32 0.53 -6.44 3.07
C ILE A 32 0.16 -7.79 2.48
N TYR A 33 1.02 -8.26 1.59
CA TYR A 33 0.89 -9.58 0.98
C TYR A 33 1.76 -10.56 1.76
N HIS A 34 1.14 -11.61 2.29
CA HIS A 34 1.82 -12.70 2.93
C HIS A 34 1.89 -13.85 1.94
N ALA A 35 3.09 -14.27 1.55
CA ALA A 35 3.29 -15.41 0.67
C ALA A 35 2.82 -16.72 1.36
N PRO A 36 2.48 -17.77 0.58
CA PRO A 36 2.24 -19.08 1.15
C PRO A 36 3.45 -19.54 1.98
N MET A 37 3.20 -20.28 3.07
CA MET A 37 4.26 -20.74 3.97
C MET A 37 5.36 -21.52 3.21
N GLY A 38 6.62 -21.15 3.43
CA GLY A 38 7.78 -21.74 2.76
C GLY A 38 7.99 -21.28 1.31
N SER A 39 7.19 -20.34 0.81
CA SER A 39 7.37 -19.75 -0.52
C SER A 39 8.20 -18.48 -0.46
N ASN A 40 8.70 -18.05 -1.61
CA ASN A 40 9.39 -16.78 -1.75
C ASN A 40 8.47 -15.62 -1.27
N PRO A 41 8.93 -14.70 -0.40
CA PRO A 41 8.14 -13.54 0.04
C PRO A 41 7.56 -12.67 -1.09
N TRP A 42 8.19 -12.71 -2.26
CA TRP A 42 7.77 -12.00 -3.47
C TRP A 42 6.79 -12.80 -4.34
N PHE A 43 6.19 -13.87 -3.80
CA PHE A 43 5.33 -14.82 -4.52
C PHE A 43 4.21 -14.16 -5.34
N TYR A 44 3.58 -13.11 -4.81
CA TYR A 44 2.49 -12.36 -5.46
C TYR A 44 2.97 -11.16 -6.29
N GLY A 45 4.28 -11.07 -6.48
CA GLY A 45 4.92 -10.00 -7.19
C GLY A 45 4.69 -10.03 -8.69
N TRP A 46 4.05 -8.98 -9.21
CA TRP A 46 3.90 -8.78 -10.65
C TRP A 46 4.80 -7.63 -11.11
N TRP A 47 5.96 -7.97 -11.70
CA TRP A 47 7.03 -7.02 -11.99
C TRP A 47 7.33 -6.92 -13.49
N GLY A 48 7.54 -5.70 -13.99
CA GLY A 48 8.09 -5.46 -15.33
C GLY A 48 7.28 -6.12 -16.46
N GLU A 49 7.96 -6.90 -17.30
CA GLU A 49 7.41 -7.58 -18.49
C GLU A 49 6.71 -8.91 -18.17
N MET A 50 6.35 -9.18 -16.91
CA MET A 50 5.62 -10.41 -16.58
C MET A 50 4.26 -10.43 -17.27
N SER A 51 4.00 -11.48 -18.06
CA SER A 51 2.69 -11.63 -18.70
C SER A 51 1.62 -11.86 -17.63
N PHE A 52 0.52 -11.11 -17.73
CA PHE A 52 -0.61 -11.21 -16.80
C PHE A 52 -1.15 -12.65 -16.70
N GLY A 53 -1.29 -13.34 -17.84
CA GLY A 53 -1.82 -14.70 -17.89
C GLY A 53 -0.95 -15.72 -17.16
N ALA A 54 0.38 -15.68 -17.33
CA ALA A 54 1.27 -16.61 -16.65
C ALA A 54 1.32 -16.33 -15.13
N HIS A 55 1.31 -15.06 -14.73
CA HIS A 55 1.27 -14.69 -13.31
C HIS A 55 -0.06 -15.10 -12.65
N LEU A 56 -1.18 -14.99 -13.37
CA LEU A 56 -2.48 -15.42 -12.90
C LEU A 56 -2.54 -16.94 -12.69
N VAL A 57 -2.04 -17.73 -13.65
CA VAL A 57 -1.96 -19.19 -13.51
C VAL A 57 -1.04 -19.58 -12.35
N HIS A 58 0.14 -18.96 -12.22
CA HIS A 58 1.04 -19.20 -11.09
C HIS A 58 0.36 -18.93 -9.74
N THR A 59 -0.38 -17.84 -9.64
CA THR A 59 -1.11 -17.45 -8.43
C THR A 59 -2.24 -18.43 -8.12
N LEU A 60 -3.07 -18.78 -9.10
CA LEU A 60 -4.27 -19.59 -8.89
C LEU A 60 -3.99 -21.11 -8.81
N ALA A 61 -2.96 -21.59 -9.51
CA ALA A 61 -2.61 -23.01 -9.54
C ALA A 61 -1.79 -23.44 -8.30
N SER A 62 -1.39 -22.51 -7.44
CA SER A 62 -0.68 -22.84 -6.20
C SER A 62 -1.59 -23.53 -5.20
N ALA A 63 -1.19 -24.73 -4.76
CA ALA A 63 -1.95 -25.54 -3.81
C ALA A 63 -2.05 -24.89 -2.42
N LYS A 64 -1.03 -24.12 -2.01
CA LYS A 64 -1.07 -23.30 -0.80
C LYS A 64 -1.14 -21.84 -1.22
N GLN A 65 -2.16 -21.15 -0.70
CA GLN A 65 -2.31 -19.71 -0.85
C GLN A 65 -1.74 -19.01 0.39
N GLY A 66 -1.26 -17.80 0.18
CA GLY A 66 -1.00 -16.84 1.22
C GLY A 66 -2.26 -16.05 1.56
N TRP A 67 -2.08 -14.87 2.14
CA TRP A 67 -3.20 -14.01 2.55
C TRP A 67 -2.81 -12.54 2.47
N ILE A 68 -3.81 -11.66 2.56
CA ILE A 68 -3.64 -10.20 2.49
C ILE A 68 -4.07 -9.60 3.82
N GLU A 69 -3.19 -8.82 4.44
CA GLU A 69 -3.54 -7.96 5.58
C GLU A 69 -3.91 -6.57 5.05
N LEU A 70 -5.04 -6.04 5.55
CA LEU A 70 -5.46 -4.67 5.30
C LEU A 70 -5.45 -3.90 6.63
N ILE A 71 -4.60 -2.90 6.73
CA ILE A 71 -4.54 -2.02 7.89
C ILE A 71 -5.20 -0.69 7.51
N PHE A 72 -6.36 -0.42 8.10
CA PHE A 72 -7.08 0.82 7.93
C PHE A 72 -6.58 1.86 8.93
N HIS A 73 -6.03 2.95 8.42
CA HIS A 73 -5.53 4.04 9.24
C HIS A 73 -6.64 5.04 9.57
N LYS A 74 -6.34 6.00 10.45
CA LYS A 74 -7.27 7.08 10.82
C LYS A 74 -7.63 7.91 9.57
N PRO A 75 -8.92 8.09 9.25
CA PRO A 75 -9.34 8.99 8.18
C PRO A 75 -8.82 10.43 8.42
N ARG A 76 -8.31 11.07 7.36
CA ARG A 76 -7.81 12.44 7.39
C ARG A 76 -8.79 13.35 6.66
N ALA A 77 -9.34 14.33 7.36
CA ALA A 77 -10.15 15.36 6.72
C ALA A 77 -9.26 16.23 5.84
N ILE A 78 -9.72 16.52 4.63
CA ILE A 78 -9.00 17.42 3.71
C ILE A 78 -9.03 18.85 4.22
N ALA A 79 -10.14 19.24 4.87
CA ALA A 79 -10.31 20.56 5.50
C ALA A 79 -9.24 20.88 6.55
N ASP A 80 -8.63 19.88 7.18
CA ASP A 80 -7.59 20.06 8.20
C ASP A 80 -6.18 20.24 7.60
N GLN A 81 -6.03 20.12 6.26
CA GLN A 81 -4.73 20.15 5.59
C GLN A 81 -4.52 21.46 4.85
N GLN A 82 -3.34 22.07 4.99
CA GLN A 82 -3.06 23.36 4.34
C GLN A 82 -2.85 23.22 2.83
N ASN A 83 -2.25 22.11 2.38
CA ASN A 83 -1.98 21.87 0.97
C ASN A 83 -1.75 20.38 0.65
N ARG A 84 -1.76 20.07 -0.65
CA ARG A 84 -1.52 18.72 -1.19
C ARG A 84 -0.19 18.09 -0.81
N LYS A 85 0.86 18.87 -0.54
CA LYS A 85 2.17 18.32 -0.13
C LYS A 85 2.13 17.84 1.32
N GLN A 86 1.49 18.60 2.21
CA GLN A 86 1.32 18.22 3.61
C GLN A 86 0.46 16.96 3.73
N LEU A 87 -0.67 16.92 3.02
CA LEU A 87 -1.54 15.74 2.98
C LEU A 87 -0.77 14.51 2.46
N ALA A 88 -0.08 14.62 1.32
CA ALA A 88 0.67 13.50 0.74
C ALA A 88 1.70 12.92 1.74
N LYS A 89 2.45 13.79 2.42
CA LYS A 89 3.44 13.37 3.42
C LYS A 89 2.79 12.70 4.65
N LEU A 90 1.65 13.22 5.10
CA LEU A 90 0.91 12.64 6.23
C LEU A 90 0.41 11.23 5.89
N LEU A 91 -0.26 11.08 4.73
CA LEU A 91 -0.79 9.78 4.29
C LEU A 91 0.33 8.78 4.02
N GLU A 92 1.47 9.22 3.47
CA GLU A 92 2.65 8.38 3.32
C GLU A 92 3.18 7.89 4.68
N SER A 93 3.23 8.76 5.68
CA SER A 93 3.66 8.41 7.03
C SER A 93 2.72 7.38 7.66
N ASP A 94 1.40 7.56 7.50
CA ASP A 94 0.39 6.61 7.96
C ASP A 94 0.65 5.24 7.31
N VAL A 95 0.74 5.17 5.98
CA VAL A 95 0.97 3.91 5.26
C VAL A 95 2.31 3.26 5.63
N ARG A 96 3.38 4.05 5.76
CA ARG A 96 4.70 3.59 6.18
C ARG A 96 4.68 2.97 7.57
N SER A 97 3.90 3.52 8.49
CA SER A 97 3.78 3.00 9.86
C SER A 97 3.24 1.55 9.89
N GLY A 98 2.37 1.18 8.95
CA GLY A 98 1.85 -0.19 8.83
C GLY A 98 2.90 -1.24 8.45
N HIS A 99 4.06 -0.83 7.91
CA HIS A 99 5.13 -1.74 7.49
C HIS A 99 6.31 -1.85 8.49
N VAL A 100 6.28 -1.13 9.61
CA VAL A 100 7.41 -1.06 10.57
C VAL A 100 7.79 -2.44 11.14
N HIS A 101 6.83 -3.36 11.26
CA HIS A 101 7.06 -4.72 11.76
C HIS A 101 7.24 -5.78 10.67
N HIS A 102 6.85 -5.48 9.42
CA HIS A 102 6.83 -6.45 8.32
C HIS A 102 8.16 -6.54 7.54
N GLY A 103 9.20 -5.82 7.99
CA GLY A 103 10.52 -5.78 7.36
C GLY A 103 11.61 -6.60 8.06
N LYS A 104 11.32 -7.20 9.21
CA LYS A 104 12.20 -8.20 9.84
C LYS A 104 11.84 -9.55 9.22
N PHE A 105 12.56 -9.90 8.16
CA PHE A 105 12.67 -11.29 7.78
C PHE A 105 13.46 -11.93 8.92
N ASP A 106 12.78 -12.67 9.79
CA ASP A 106 13.50 -13.61 10.63
C ASP A 106 14.29 -14.50 9.65
N GLU A 107 15.62 -14.46 9.77
CA GLU A 107 16.49 -15.41 9.11
C GLU A 107 16.01 -16.79 9.56
N PHE A 108 15.30 -17.48 8.66
CA PHE A 108 15.02 -18.89 8.84
C PHE A 108 16.35 -19.62 8.64
N ASP A 109 16.95 -20.06 9.75
CA ASP A 109 17.88 -21.19 9.79
C ASP A 109 17.20 -22.47 9.27
#